data_AF-A0A966Z6T4-F1
#
_entry.id   AF-A0A966Z6T4-F1
#
_cell.length_a   1.000
_cell.length_b   1.000
_cell.length_c   1.000
_cell.angle_alpha   90.00
_cell.angle_beta   90.00
_cell.angle_gamma   90.00
#
_symmetry.space_group_name_H-M   'P 1'
#
loop_
_entity.id
_entity.type
_entity.pdbx_description
1 polymer ?
#
loop_
_entity_poly.entity_id
_entity_poly.type
_entity_poly.pdbx_seq_one_letter_code
_entity_poly.pdbx_strand_id
1 'polypeptide(L)'
;MYGVVTLAIATSTGQPWGLAREASDFSSFVATGLGIQGLHVSFRIWCSWRIYGLRFACGVPLRVVAGNWINCFATCRAIWTYANARLRGRPLRWVKTEHAYPSRSALLPDRKRLGEILAGSGWITQLQLEEALASQPPGRRLGEHLVELGLISDQDLYAALALQNRLELGKPEPDLVSPDITRALPASVARKWRVLPFRVAAGEIYLAGAELPDEAMQDDIRRFCSLEIRFRLVTPHEFEELATEYLVVKDEAAATEY
;
A
#
# COMPACT_ATOMS: atom_id res chain seq x y z
N MET A 1 -7.63 -15.78 42.50
CA MET A 1 -7.97 -14.87 43.61
C MET A 1 -8.95 -15.52 44.59
N TYR A 2 -10.17 -15.88 44.16
CA TYR A 2 -11.17 -16.54 45.04
C TYR A 2 -10.66 -17.78 45.78
N GLY A 3 -9.99 -18.71 45.09
CA GLY A 3 -9.45 -19.94 45.71
C GLY A 3 -8.37 -19.70 46.76
N VAL A 4 -7.47 -18.74 46.54
CA VAL A 4 -6.37 -18.43 47.48
C VAL A 4 -6.90 -17.73 48.72
N VAL A 5 -7.83 -16.78 48.55
CA VAL A 5 -8.47 -16.06 49.67
C VAL A 5 -9.30 -17.02 50.52
N THR A 6 -10.09 -17.88 49.89
CA THR A 6 -10.91 -18.87 50.61
C THR A 6 -10.06 -19.96 51.27
N LEU A 7 -8.94 -20.36 50.66
CA LEU A 7 -7.98 -21.29 51.28
C LEU A 7 -7.31 -20.66 52.50
N ALA A 8 -6.86 -19.40 52.41
CA ALA A 8 -6.25 -18.68 53.53
C ALA A 8 -7.25 -18.47 54.70
N ILE A 9 -8.52 -18.18 54.39
CA ILE A 9 -9.59 -18.10 55.39
C ILE A 9 -9.83 -19.47 56.03
N ALA A 10 -9.88 -20.55 55.25
CA ALA A 10 -10.02 -21.91 55.77
C ALA A 10 -8.85 -22.31 56.68
N THR A 11 -7.61 -22.02 56.27
CA THR A 11 -6.41 -22.34 57.07
C THR A 11 -6.32 -21.53 58.36
N SER A 12 -6.82 -20.29 58.37
CA SER A 12 -6.82 -19.42 59.57
C SER A 12 -7.97 -19.71 60.53
N THR A 13 -9.10 -20.20 60.03
CA THR A 13 -10.29 -20.53 60.85
C THR A 13 -10.34 -22.00 61.29
N GLY A 14 -9.42 -22.84 60.81
CA GLY A 14 -9.40 -24.29 61.08
C GLY A 14 -10.57 -25.06 60.48
N GLN A 15 -11.37 -24.42 59.62
CA GLN A 15 -12.48 -25.04 58.93
C GLN A 15 -12.00 -25.74 57.65
N PRO A 16 -12.59 -26.88 57.26
CA PRO A 16 -12.28 -27.50 55.97
C PRO A 16 -12.62 -26.52 54.84
N TRP A 17 -11.69 -26.37 53.90
CA TRP A 17 -11.88 -25.46 52.77
C TRP A 17 -13.15 -25.84 51.99
N GLY A 18 -14.14 -24.94 51.93
CA GLY A 18 -15.48 -25.23 51.42
C GLY A 18 -15.48 -25.81 49.99
N LEU A 19 -14.58 -25.34 49.13
CA LEU A 19 -14.37 -25.87 47.79
C LEU A 19 -13.87 -27.33 47.79
N ALA A 20 -13.00 -27.70 48.73
CA ALA A 20 -12.54 -29.08 48.89
C ALA A 20 -13.60 -29.98 49.55
N ARG A 21 -14.51 -29.39 50.34
CA ARG A 21 -15.63 -30.12 50.99
C ARG A 21 -16.72 -30.51 50.00
N GLU A 22 -17.01 -29.66 49.02
CA GLU A 22 -18.01 -29.92 47.96
C GLU A 22 -17.43 -30.66 46.75
N ALA A 23 -16.11 -30.65 46.57
CA ALA A 23 -15.44 -31.34 45.48
C ALA A 23 -15.06 -32.78 45.85
N SER A 24 -16.06 -33.65 46.07
CA SER A 24 -15.82 -35.11 46.12
C SER A 24 -15.15 -35.62 44.83
N ASP A 25 -15.38 -34.92 43.72
CA ASP A 25 -14.83 -35.18 42.38
C ASP A 25 -13.86 -34.09 41.90
N PHE A 26 -13.04 -33.53 42.81
CA PHE A 26 -12.04 -32.51 42.46
C PHE A 26 -11.13 -32.96 41.31
N SER A 27 -10.75 -34.24 41.30
CA SER A 27 -9.96 -34.87 40.23
C SER A 27 -10.68 -34.85 38.88
N SER A 28 -11.97 -35.19 38.86
CA SER A 28 -12.79 -35.18 37.64
C SER A 28 -12.92 -33.76 37.09
N PHE A 29 -13.16 -32.77 37.96
CA PHE A 29 -13.26 -31.37 37.55
C PHE A 29 -11.95 -30.86 36.92
N VAL A 30 -10.81 -31.14 37.57
CA VAL A 30 -9.49 -30.79 37.04
C VAL A 30 -9.23 -31.51 35.71
N ALA A 31 -9.57 -32.79 35.61
CA ALA A 31 -9.40 -33.57 34.39
C ALA A 31 -10.23 -33.02 33.23
N THR A 32 -11.51 -32.68 33.47
CA THR A 32 -12.37 -32.04 32.46
C THR A 32 -11.81 -30.68 32.03
N GLY A 33 -11.38 -29.85 32.98
CA GLY A 33 -10.77 -28.55 32.69
C GLY A 33 -9.49 -28.66 31.86
N LEU A 34 -8.59 -29.59 32.21
CA LEU A 34 -7.38 -29.88 31.44
C LEU A 34 -7.70 -30.44 30.06
N GLY A 35 -8.74 -31.27 29.94
CA GLY A 35 -9.22 -31.82 28.67
C GLY A 35 -9.71 -30.72 27.72
N ILE A 36 -10.56 -29.81 28.20
CA ILE A 36 -11.04 -28.65 27.42
C ILE A 36 -9.87 -27.77 26.99
N GLN A 37 -8.93 -27.49 27.90
CA GLN A 37 -7.75 -26.68 27.59
C GLN A 37 -6.84 -27.36 26.56
N GLY A 38 -6.68 -28.69 26.65
CA GLY A 38 -5.97 -29.51 25.67
C GLY A 38 -6.58 -29.39 24.29
N LEU A 39 -7.91 -29.52 24.17
CA LEU A 39 -8.64 -29.36 22.90
C LEU A 39 -8.43 -27.97 22.30
N HIS A 40 -8.53 -26.91 23.11
CA HIS A 40 -8.30 -25.53 22.66
C HIS A 40 -6.88 -25.29 22.14
N VAL A 41 -5.87 -25.81 22.85
CA VAL A 41 -4.46 -25.68 22.44
C VAL A 41 -4.21 -26.47 21.16
N SER A 42 -4.74 -27.69 21.05
CA SER A 42 -4.63 -28.53 19.84
C SER A 42 -5.23 -27.84 18.61
N PHE A 43 -6.41 -27.23 18.75
CA PHE A 43 -7.03 -26.48 17.65
C PHE A 43 -6.16 -25.29 17.20
N ARG A 44 -5.57 -24.55 18.15
CA ARG A 44 -4.66 -23.43 17.84
C ARG A 44 -3.36 -23.89 17.19
N ILE A 45 -2.81 -25.04 17.61
CA ILE A 45 -1.65 -25.67 16.97
C ILE A 45 -1.99 -26.01 15.52
N TRP A 46 -3.13 -26.66 15.29
CA TRP A 46 -3.58 -27.06 13.96
C TRP A 46 -3.77 -25.85 13.02
N CYS A 47 -4.49 -24.80 13.47
CA CYS A 47 -4.65 -23.56 12.70
C CYS A 47 -3.30 -22.88 12.41
N SER A 48 -2.42 -22.80 13.41
CA SER A 48 -1.10 -22.17 13.23
C SER A 48 -0.22 -22.94 12.27
N TRP A 49 -0.28 -24.27 12.30
CA TRP A 49 0.43 -25.12 11.34
C TRP A 49 -0.09 -24.92 9.92
N ARG A 50 -1.41 -24.89 9.74
CA ARG A 50 -2.04 -24.73 8.42
C ARG A 50 -1.75 -23.37 7.77
N ILE A 51 -1.64 -22.30 8.56
CA ILE A 51 -1.45 -20.94 8.04
C ILE A 51 0.04 -20.55 7.98
N TYR A 52 0.82 -20.86 9.01
CA TYR A 52 2.17 -20.35 9.20
C TYR A 52 3.26 -21.43 9.15
N GLY A 53 2.89 -22.71 9.13
CA GLY A 53 3.82 -23.84 9.09
C GLY A 53 4.29 -24.34 10.48
N LEU A 54 5.09 -25.41 10.45
CA LEU A 54 5.45 -26.21 11.64
C LEU A 54 6.19 -25.41 12.71
N ARG A 55 7.11 -24.53 12.31
CA ARG A 55 7.92 -23.73 13.23
C ARG A 55 7.07 -22.88 14.19
N PHE A 56 5.98 -22.31 13.68
CA PHE A 56 5.08 -21.48 14.47
C PHE A 56 4.09 -22.30 15.31
N ALA A 57 3.70 -23.48 14.82
CA ALA A 57 2.84 -24.41 15.53
C ALA A 57 3.50 -24.94 16.81
N CYS A 58 4.78 -25.33 16.76
CA CYS A 58 5.53 -25.80 17.93
C CYS A 58 5.62 -24.75 19.06
N GLY A 59 5.58 -23.46 18.73
CA GLY A 59 5.60 -22.37 19.70
C GLY A 59 4.23 -22.04 20.34
N VAL A 60 3.13 -22.66 19.90
CA VAL A 60 1.79 -22.35 20.40
C VAL A 60 1.61 -22.65 21.90
N PRO A 61 2.02 -23.81 22.44
CA PRO A 61 1.84 -24.10 23.87
C PRO A 61 2.46 -23.03 24.77
N LEU A 62 3.69 -22.62 24.46
CA LEU A 62 4.38 -21.56 25.20
C LEU A 62 3.67 -20.20 25.07
N ARG A 63 3.23 -19.84 23.86
CA ARG A 63 2.50 -18.60 23.59
C ARG A 63 1.16 -18.53 24.33
N VAL A 64 0.44 -19.63 24.46
CA VAL A 64 -0.84 -19.66 25.19
C VAL A 64 -0.61 -19.38 26.68
N VAL A 65 0.41 -19.99 27.28
CA VAL A 65 0.77 -19.73 28.69
C VAL A 65 1.18 -18.27 28.88
N ALA A 66 2.09 -17.75 28.06
CA ALA A 66 2.51 -16.35 28.13
C ALA A 66 1.34 -15.37 27.92
N GLY A 67 0.46 -15.65 26.97
CA GLY A 67 -0.73 -14.84 26.71
C GLY A 67 -1.70 -14.79 27.90
N ASN A 68 -1.89 -15.90 28.60
CA ASN A 68 -2.73 -15.93 29.81
C ASN A 68 -2.16 -15.05 30.93
N TRP A 69 -0.83 -15.05 31.13
CA TRP A 69 -0.17 -14.16 32.07
C TRP A 69 -0.37 -12.69 31.69
N ILE A 70 -0.14 -12.34 30.43
CA ILE A 70 -0.35 -10.97 29.92
C ILE A 70 -1.79 -10.52 30.16
N ASN A 71 -2.77 -11.36 29.82
CA ASN A 71 -4.19 -11.05 30.02
C ASN A 71 -4.55 -10.88 31.50
N CYS A 72 -4.00 -11.70 32.39
CA CYS A 72 -4.19 -11.59 33.83
C CYS A 72 -3.67 -10.24 34.34
N PHE A 73 -2.43 -9.87 34.00
CA PHE A 73 -1.86 -8.58 34.41
C PHE A 73 -2.62 -7.39 33.83
N ALA A 74 -3.03 -7.46 32.56
CA ALA A 74 -3.84 -6.42 31.93
C ALA A 74 -5.18 -6.23 32.65
N THR A 75 -5.85 -7.34 33.01
CA THR A 75 -7.12 -7.32 33.74
C THR A 75 -6.94 -6.75 35.15
N CYS A 76 -5.93 -7.21 35.89
CA CYS A 76 -5.61 -6.68 37.22
C CYS A 76 -5.31 -5.18 37.17
N ARG A 77 -4.50 -4.73 36.21
CA ARG A 77 -4.19 -3.31 36.01
C ARG A 77 -5.45 -2.50 35.65
N ALA A 78 -6.32 -3.02 34.80
CA ALA A 78 -7.57 -2.35 34.42
C ALA A 78 -8.51 -2.19 35.63
N ILE A 79 -8.70 -3.25 36.42
CA ILE A 79 -9.50 -3.22 37.67
C ILE A 79 -8.90 -2.20 38.64
N TRP A 80 -7.58 -2.22 38.85
CA TRP A 80 -6.91 -1.28 39.73
C TRP A 80 -7.08 0.17 39.25
N THR A 81 -6.91 0.42 37.95
CA THR A 81 -7.09 1.76 37.35
C THR A 81 -8.51 2.27 37.58
N TYR A 82 -9.51 1.42 37.38
CA TYR A 82 -10.92 1.74 37.62
C TYR A 82 -11.20 2.03 39.10
N ALA A 83 -10.81 1.12 39.99
CA ALA A 83 -11.02 1.26 41.43
C ALA A 83 -10.36 2.53 41.98
N ASN A 84 -9.11 2.78 41.57
CA ASN A 84 -8.35 3.96 41.97
C ASN A 84 -8.97 5.27 41.45
N ALA A 85 -9.49 5.28 40.21
CA ALA A 85 -10.20 6.43 39.65
C ALA A 85 -11.50 6.73 40.42
N ARG A 86 -12.29 5.69 40.71
CA ARG A 86 -13.54 5.77 41.50
C ARG A 86 -13.29 6.29 42.92
N LEU A 87 -12.25 5.79 43.59
CA LEU A 87 -11.90 6.20 44.96
C LEU A 87 -11.37 7.63 45.05
N ARG A 88 -10.60 8.07 44.06
CA ARG A 88 -9.98 9.41 44.04
C ARG A 88 -10.84 10.48 43.35
N GLY A 89 -12.06 10.15 42.93
CA GLY A 89 -12.94 11.07 42.20
C GLY A 89 -12.36 11.57 40.87
N ARG A 90 -11.43 10.83 40.27
CA ARG A 90 -10.78 11.24 39.00
C ARG A 90 -11.57 10.67 37.81
N PRO A 91 -11.63 11.39 36.69
CA PRO A 91 -12.25 10.87 35.48
C PRO A 91 -11.47 9.64 34.97
N LEU A 92 -12.20 8.62 34.54
CA LEU A 92 -11.64 7.43 33.90
C LEU A 92 -11.05 7.83 32.53
N ARG A 93 -9.73 7.93 32.45
CA ARG A 93 -9.04 8.13 31.18
C ARG A 93 -8.99 6.79 30.45
N TRP A 94 -9.88 6.64 29.47
CA TRP A 94 -9.87 5.48 28.58
C TRP A 94 -8.55 5.46 27.79
N VAL A 95 -7.68 4.51 28.12
CA VAL A 95 -6.44 4.28 27.37
C VAL A 95 -6.79 3.44 26.14
N LYS A 96 -7.33 4.09 25.10
CA LYS A 96 -7.39 3.47 23.78
C LYS A 96 -5.95 3.29 23.31
N THR A 97 -5.63 2.19 22.64
CA THR A 97 -4.41 2.15 21.83
C THR A 97 -4.45 3.36 20.90
N GLU A 98 -3.41 4.18 20.88
CA GLU A 98 -3.30 5.24 19.89
C GLU A 98 -3.26 4.56 18.53
N HIS A 99 -4.34 4.71 17.77
CA HIS A 99 -4.37 4.28 16.39
C HIS A 99 -3.75 5.42 15.61
N ALA A 100 -2.46 5.29 15.29
CA ALA A 100 -1.89 6.07 14.20
C ALA A 100 -2.55 5.53 12.93
N TYR A 101 -3.54 6.27 12.42
CA TYR A 101 -4.01 6.00 11.06
C TYR A 101 -2.81 6.17 10.13
N PRO A 102 -2.57 5.24 9.20
CA PRO A 102 -1.55 5.45 8.19
C PRO A 102 -1.79 6.82 7.55
N SER A 103 -0.75 7.65 7.54
CA SER A 103 -0.80 8.95 6.88
C SER A 103 -1.26 8.75 5.43
N ARG A 104 -1.83 9.78 4.79
CA ARG A 104 -2.21 9.71 3.37
C ARG A 104 -1.07 9.18 2.48
N SER A 105 0.18 9.47 2.85
CA SER A 105 1.39 8.90 2.22
C SER A 105 1.56 7.39 2.39
N ALA A 106 1.15 6.81 3.52
CA ALA A 106 1.18 5.37 3.77
C ALA A 106 -0.01 4.61 3.14
N LEU A 107 -1.06 5.32 2.72
CA LEU A 107 -2.20 4.78 1.98
C LEU A 107 -2.03 4.86 0.46
N LEU A 108 -1.15 5.75 -0.03
CA LEU A 108 -0.74 5.72 -1.42
C LEU A 108 0.11 4.45 -1.60
N PRO A 109 -0.16 3.61 -2.62
CA PRO A 109 0.73 2.49 -2.93
C PRO A 109 2.12 3.08 -3.08
N ASP A 110 3.06 2.56 -2.29
CA ASP A 110 4.44 3.02 -2.19
C ASP A 110 4.99 3.21 -3.61
N ARG A 111 4.89 4.45 -4.13
CA ARG A 111 5.39 4.79 -5.45
C ARG A 111 6.89 4.75 -5.28
N LYS A 112 7.47 3.58 -5.55
CA LYS A 112 8.91 3.37 -5.52
C LYS A 112 9.57 4.56 -6.19
N ARG A 113 10.59 5.12 -5.55
CA ARG A 113 11.29 6.27 -6.11
C ARG A 113 11.92 5.86 -7.44
N LEU A 114 12.08 6.80 -8.36
CA LEU A 114 12.65 6.50 -9.68
C LEU A 114 14.01 5.81 -9.54
N GLY A 115 14.87 6.31 -8.63
CA GLY A 115 16.15 5.69 -8.33
C GLY A 115 16.06 4.26 -7.81
N GLU A 116 15.08 3.94 -6.97
CA GLU A 116 14.87 2.57 -6.46
C GLU A 116 14.38 1.62 -7.55
N ILE A 117 13.58 2.12 -8.49
CA ILE A 117 13.15 1.36 -9.67
C ILE A 117 14.35 1.10 -10.57
N LEU A 118 15.19 2.13 -10.80
CA LEU A 118 16.38 2.01 -11.63
C LEU A 118 17.40 1.02 -11.04
N ALA A 119 17.67 1.12 -9.74
CA ALA A 119 18.57 0.21 -9.04
C ALA A 119 17.98 -1.20 -8.91
N GLY A 120 16.69 -1.31 -8.60
CA GLY A 120 16.00 -2.60 -8.47
C GLY A 120 15.83 -3.35 -9.79
N SER A 121 15.81 -2.64 -10.93
CA SER A 121 15.77 -3.23 -12.28
C SER A 121 17.17 -3.55 -12.82
N GLY A 122 18.23 -3.18 -12.11
CA GLY A 122 19.61 -3.46 -12.48
C GLY A 122 20.20 -2.52 -13.54
N TRP A 123 19.53 -1.41 -13.88
CA TRP A 123 20.07 -0.41 -14.82
C TRP A 123 21.22 0.40 -14.20
N ILE A 124 21.15 0.64 -12.89
CA ILE A 124 22.22 1.30 -12.13
C ILE A 124 22.51 0.53 -10.84
N THR A 125 23.71 0.70 -10.31
CA THR A 125 24.06 0.20 -8.97
C THR A 125 23.60 1.17 -7.88
N GLN A 126 23.49 0.67 -6.65
CA GLN A 126 23.17 1.51 -5.48
C GLN A 126 24.21 2.64 -5.29
N LEU A 127 25.49 2.36 -5.54
CA LEU A 127 26.57 3.34 -5.44
C LEU A 127 26.41 4.47 -6.48
N GLN A 128 26.14 4.11 -7.74
CA GLN A 128 25.89 5.09 -8.82
C GLN A 128 24.67 5.96 -8.54
N LEU A 129 23.62 5.40 -7.92
CA LEU A 129 22.45 6.16 -7.50
C LEU A 129 22.82 7.20 -6.43
N GLU A 130 23.62 6.82 -5.43
CA GLU A 130 24.08 7.72 -4.36
C GLU A 130 24.98 8.84 -4.90
N GLU A 131 25.90 8.51 -5.80
CA GLU A 131 26.76 9.49 -6.49
C GLU A 131 25.96 10.45 -7.36
N ALA A 132 24.96 9.95 -8.09
CA ALA A 132 24.08 10.78 -8.91
C ALA A 132 23.24 11.73 -8.05
N LEU A 133 22.72 11.27 -6.92
CA LEU A 133 21.97 12.12 -5.98
C LEU A 133 22.86 13.19 -5.33
N ALA A 134 24.12 12.88 -5.04
CA ALA A 134 25.07 13.83 -4.46
C ALA A 134 25.55 14.90 -5.47
N SER A 135 25.64 14.52 -6.75
CA SER A 135 26.07 15.41 -7.85
C SER A 135 24.92 16.15 -8.54
N GLN A 136 23.67 15.85 -8.20
CA GLN A 136 22.48 16.41 -8.84
C GLN A 136 22.38 17.93 -8.63
N PRO A 137 22.33 18.73 -9.71
CA PRO A 137 22.11 20.17 -9.60
C PRO A 137 20.75 20.50 -8.98
N PRO A 138 20.64 21.57 -8.17
CA PRO A 138 19.37 21.99 -7.60
C PRO A 138 18.36 22.35 -8.70
N GLY A 139 17.18 21.73 -8.65
CA GLY A 139 16.10 21.95 -9.62
C GLY A 139 16.13 21.05 -10.86
N ARG A 140 17.20 20.27 -11.09
CA ARG A 140 17.23 19.27 -12.17
C ARG A 140 16.51 18.00 -11.75
N ARG A 141 15.91 17.25 -12.68
CA ARG A 141 15.30 15.95 -12.38
C ARG A 141 16.38 14.87 -12.35
N LEU A 142 16.30 13.94 -11.39
CA LEU A 142 17.28 12.85 -11.24
C LEU A 142 17.45 12.01 -12.51
N GLY A 143 16.34 11.69 -13.19
CA GLY A 143 16.39 10.91 -14.44
C GLY A 143 17.18 11.60 -15.55
N GLU A 144 16.96 12.90 -15.75
CA GLU A 144 17.70 13.70 -16.74
C GLU A 144 19.19 13.74 -16.41
N HIS A 145 19.53 13.93 -15.12
CA HIS A 145 20.91 13.93 -14.64
C HIS A 145 21.60 12.58 -14.87
N LEU A 146 20.90 11.46 -14.66
CA LEU A 146 21.44 10.12 -14.91
C LEU A 146 21.71 9.85 -16.40
N VAL A 147 20.86 10.38 -17.29
CA VAL A 147 21.09 10.32 -18.75
C VAL A 147 22.29 11.19 -19.13
N GLU A 148 22.42 12.40 -18.59
CA GLU A 148 23.56 13.30 -18.83
C GLU A 148 24.90 12.68 -18.37
N LEU A 149 24.89 11.95 -17.25
CA LEU A 149 26.06 11.20 -16.76
C LEU A 149 26.37 9.95 -17.61
N GLY A 150 25.51 9.60 -18.57
CA GLY A 150 25.66 8.40 -19.39
C GLY A 150 25.44 7.08 -18.64
N LEU A 151 24.78 7.14 -17.47
CA LEU A 151 24.53 5.96 -16.64
C LEU A 151 23.32 5.16 -17.12
N ILE A 152 22.35 5.82 -17.77
CA ILE A 152 21.17 5.20 -18.37
C ILE A 152 20.87 5.84 -19.73
N SER A 153 20.19 5.11 -20.62
CA SER A 153 19.67 5.70 -21.86
C SER A 153 18.33 6.40 -21.66
N ASP A 154 17.92 7.24 -22.62
CA ASP A 154 16.55 7.80 -22.64
C ASP A 154 15.48 6.71 -22.62
N GLN A 155 15.72 5.58 -23.30
CA GLN A 155 14.78 4.46 -23.30
C GLN A 155 14.64 3.83 -21.91
N ASP A 156 15.76 3.65 -21.19
CA ASP A 156 15.74 3.11 -19.82
C ASP A 156 15.03 4.07 -18.86
N LEU A 157 15.25 5.38 -19.01
CA LEU A 157 14.55 6.40 -18.23
C LEU A 157 13.04 6.32 -18.45
N TYR A 158 12.59 6.27 -19.70
CA TYR A 158 11.16 6.21 -20.02
C TYR A 158 10.53 4.87 -19.59
N ALA A 159 11.26 3.76 -19.67
CA ALA A 159 10.84 2.48 -19.10
C ALA A 159 10.67 2.55 -17.58
N ALA A 160 11.60 3.20 -16.88
CA ALA A 160 11.51 3.42 -15.44
C ALA A 160 10.31 4.29 -15.05
N LEU A 161 10.07 5.38 -15.80
CA LEU A 161 8.94 6.29 -15.58
C LEU A 161 7.60 5.60 -15.85
N ALA A 162 7.52 4.78 -16.90
CA ALA A 162 6.35 3.97 -17.22
C ALA A 162 6.06 2.97 -16.09
N LEU A 163 7.08 2.24 -15.61
CA LEU A 163 6.94 1.32 -14.48
C LEU A 163 6.51 2.03 -13.19
N GLN A 164 7.09 3.20 -12.89
CA GLN A 164 6.75 3.99 -11.71
C GLN A 164 5.28 4.42 -11.70
N ASN A 165 4.75 4.77 -12.87
CA ASN A 165 3.40 5.32 -13.02
C ASN A 165 2.38 4.27 -13.50
N ARG A 166 2.81 3.03 -13.73
CA ARG A 166 1.99 1.92 -14.26
C ARG A 166 1.36 2.26 -15.61
N LEU A 167 2.16 2.88 -16.48
CA LEU A 167 1.79 3.24 -17.84
C LEU A 167 2.39 2.23 -18.82
N GLU A 168 1.74 2.07 -19.96
CA GLU A 168 2.32 1.37 -21.10
C GLU A 168 3.39 2.26 -21.75
N LEU A 169 4.48 1.66 -22.25
CA LEU A 169 5.55 2.34 -22.97
C LEU A 169 5.52 1.96 -24.45
N GLY A 170 5.75 2.93 -25.34
CA GLY A 170 6.11 2.72 -26.73
C GLY A 170 5.09 3.25 -27.74
N LYS A 171 5.56 3.46 -28.97
CA LYS A 171 4.72 3.94 -30.09
C LYS A 171 3.54 2.98 -30.34
N PRO A 172 2.31 3.49 -30.53
CA PRO A 172 1.20 2.64 -30.96
C PRO A 172 1.48 2.04 -32.34
N GLU A 173 1.10 0.78 -32.55
CA GLU A 173 1.18 0.13 -33.86
C GLU A 173 0.32 0.90 -34.87
N PRO A 174 0.77 1.09 -36.12
CA PRO A 174 0.05 1.87 -37.13
C PRO A 174 -1.41 1.42 -37.32
N ASP A 175 -1.67 0.12 -37.27
CA ASP A 175 -3.01 -0.46 -37.44
C ASP A 175 -3.99 -0.09 -36.31
N LEU A 176 -3.48 0.32 -35.14
CA LEU A 176 -4.28 0.76 -34.01
C LEU A 176 -4.58 2.26 -34.07
N VAL A 177 -3.86 3.02 -34.89
CA VAL A 177 -4.02 4.47 -35.02
C VAL A 177 -5.18 4.76 -35.98
N SER A 178 -6.26 5.31 -35.44
CA SER A 178 -7.43 5.74 -36.21
C SER A 178 -7.28 7.21 -36.63
N PRO A 179 -7.15 7.54 -37.93
CA PRO A 179 -6.93 8.92 -38.40
C PRO A 179 -8.06 9.91 -38.05
N ASP A 180 -9.26 9.42 -37.78
CA ASP A 180 -10.36 10.28 -37.32
C ASP A 180 -10.23 10.64 -35.84
N ILE A 181 -9.64 9.75 -35.05
CA ILE A 181 -9.44 9.94 -33.60
C ILE A 181 -8.26 10.88 -33.32
N THR A 182 -7.26 10.95 -34.21
CA THR A 182 -6.14 11.90 -34.08
C THR A 182 -6.58 13.35 -34.07
N ARG A 183 -7.77 13.64 -34.60
CA ARG A 183 -8.40 14.96 -34.64
C ARG A 183 -9.42 15.19 -33.52
N ALA A 184 -9.54 14.26 -32.56
CA ALA A 184 -10.49 14.38 -31.45
C ALA A 184 -10.17 15.52 -30.48
N LEU A 185 -8.89 15.93 -30.41
CA LEU A 185 -8.46 17.09 -29.63
C LEU A 185 -8.04 18.24 -30.55
N PRO A 186 -8.31 19.51 -30.17
CA PRO A 186 -7.78 20.66 -30.90
C PRO A 186 -6.25 20.61 -31.00
N ALA A 187 -5.69 20.98 -32.15
CA ALA A 187 -4.26 20.96 -32.38
C ALA A 187 -3.47 21.78 -31.34
N SER A 188 -4.05 22.89 -30.86
CA SER A 188 -3.48 23.71 -29.78
C SER A 188 -3.33 22.93 -28.46
N VAL A 189 -4.32 22.12 -28.09
CA VAL A 189 -4.32 21.30 -26.87
C VAL A 189 -3.36 20.12 -27.02
N ALA A 190 -3.42 19.42 -28.17
CA ALA A 190 -2.55 18.30 -28.50
C ALA A 190 -1.07 18.69 -28.47
N ARG A 191 -0.71 19.87 -29.01
CA ARG A 191 0.66 20.40 -28.98
C ARG A 191 1.06 20.92 -27.61
N LYS A 192 0.18 21.69 -26.94
CA LYS A 192 0.44 22.23 -25.59
C LYS A 192 0.81 21.13 -24.61
N TRP A 193 0.08 20.02 -24.63
CA TRP A 193 0.28 18.89 -23.71
C TRP A 193 1.10 17.74 -24.30
N ARG A 194 1.61 17.91 -25.53
CA ARG A 194 2.37 16.89 -26.27
C ARG A 194 1.72 15.51 -26.22
N VAL A 195 0.45 15.48 -26.64
CA VAL A 195 -0.36 14.25 -26.74
C VAL A 195 -1.01 14.08 -28.10
N LEU A 196 -1.13 12.82 -28.49
CA LEU A 196 -1.85 12.37 -29.66
C LEU A 196 -2.92 11.34 -29.26
N PRO A 197 -4.22 11.65 -29.39
CA PRO A 197 -5.25 10.62 -29.35
C PRO A 197 -5.09 9.69 -30.54
N PHE A 198 -5.08 8.37 -30.33
CA PHE A 198 -4.85 7.42 -31.43
C PHE A 198 -5.95 6.36 -31.56
N ARG A 199 -6.69 6.07 -30.50
CA ARG A 199 -7.74 5.04 -30.53
C ARG A 199 -8.85 5.33 -29.53
N VAL A 200 -10.08 4.94 -29.87
CA VAL A 200 -11.20 4.85 -28.93
C VAL A 200 -11.70 3.40 -28.92
N ALA A 201 -11.83 2.82 -27.73
CA ALA A 201 -12.38 1.48 -27.56
C ALA A 201 -13.03 1.33 -26.19
N ALA A 202 -14.18 0.64 -26.13
CA ALA A 202 -14.86 0.30 -24.87
C ALA A 202 -15.15 1.50 -23.93
N GLY A 203 -15.42 2.69 -24.48
CA GLY A 203 -15.66 3.89 -23.67
C GLY A 203 -14.39 4.61 -23.19
N GLU A 204 -13.23 4.19 -23.66
CA GLU A 204 -11.93 4.77 -23.33
C GLU A 204 -11.30 5.44 -24.55
N ILE A 205 -10.60 6.56 -24.33
CA ILE A 205 -9.74 7.21 -25.30
C ILE A 205 -8.27 6.96 -24.95
N TYR A 206 -7.53 6.45 -25.93
CA TYR A 206 -6.11 6.12 -25.79
C TYR A 206 -5.28 7.28 -26.33
N LEU A 207 -4.41 7.81 -25.46
CA LEU A 207 -3.51 8.93 -25.76
C LEU A 207 -2.07 8.45 -25.70
N ALA A 208 -1.28 8.79 -26.71
CA ALA A 208 0.17 8.67 -26.69
C ALA A 208 0.76 10.04 -26.32
N GLY A 209 1.60 10.12 -25.29
CA GLY A 209 2.22 11.40 -24.91
C GLY A 209 3.64 11.29 -24.40
N ALA A 210 4.40 12.38 -24.61
CA ALA A 210 5.81 12.46 -24.24
C ALA A 210 6.04 12.80 -22.75
N GLU A 211 5.02 13.30 -22.07
CA GLU A 211 5.11 13.74 -20.67
C GLU A 211 4.13 12.95 -19.79
N LEU A 212 4.47 12.80 -18.51
CA LEU A 212 3.60 12.09 -17.56
C LEU A 212 2.31 12.89 -17.35
N PRO A 213 1.14 12.23 -17.34
CA PRO A 213 -0.13 12.91 -17.20
C PRO A 213 -0.29 13.50 -15.79
N ASP A 214 -0.52 14.80 -15.71
CA ASP A 214 -0.87 15.51 -14.48
C ASP A 214 -2.37 15.86 -14.43
N GLU A 215 -2.84 16.39 -13.30
CA GLU A 215 -4.25 16.75 -13.11
C GLU A 215 -4.69 17.85 -14.08
N ALA A 216 -3.83 18.85 -14.31
CA ALA A 216 -4.13 19.99 -15.18
C ALA A 216 -4.35 19.56 -16.64
N MET A 217 -3.51 18.66 -17.14
CA MET A 217 -3.60 18.06 -18.45
C MET A 217 -4.88 17.25 -18.60
N GLN A 218 -5.18 16.38 -17.63
CA GLN A 218 -6.40 15.57 -17.67
C GLN A 218 -7.65 16.46 -17.68
N ASP A 219 -7.67 17.51 -16.87
CA ASP A 219 -8.80 18.42 -16.79
C ASP A 219 -8.98 19.26 -18.06
N ASP A 220 -7.89 19.65 -18.73
CA ASP A 220 -7.95 20.37 -20.01
C ASP A 220 -8.47 19.44 -21.13
N ILE A 221 -8.02 18.18 -21.17
CA ILE A 221 -8.46 17.18 -22.14
C ILE A 221 -9.94 16.81 -21.94
N ARG A 222 -10.40 16.68 -20.68
CA ARG A 222 -11.79 16.35 -20.33
C ARG A 222 -12.82 17.39 -20.82
N ARG A 223 -12.39 18.61 -21.11
CA ARG A 223 -13.27 19.65 -21.70
C ARG A 223 -13.70 19.30 -23.12
N PHE A 224 -12.92 18.49 -23.82
CA PHE A 224 -13.17 18.10 -25.21
C PHE A 224 -13.64 16.65 -25.34
N CYS A 225 -13.44 15.82 -24.31
CA CYS A 225 -13.77 14.40 -24.35
C CYS A 225 -14.34 13.92 -23.01
N SER A 226 -15.47 13.20 -23.06
CA SER A 226 -16.12 12.59 -21.88
C SER A 226 -15.71 11.13 -21.63
N LEU A 227 -14.79 10.58 -22.42
CA LEU A 227 -14.32 9.19 -22.31
C LEU A 227 -13.25 9.05 -21.22
N GLU A 228 -13.09 7.83 -20.70
CA GLU A 228 -11.99 7.55 -19.76
C GLU A 228 -10.64 7.61 -20.48
N ILE A 229 -9.67 8.32 -19.89
CA ILE A 229 -8.36 8.52 -20.51
C ILE A 229 -7.44 7.35 -20.17
N ARG A 230 -6.96 6.65 -21.20
CA ARG A 230 -5.88 5.67 -21.13
C ARG A 230 -4.62 6.28 -21.71
N PHE A 231 -3.57 6.34 -20.90
CA PHE A 231 -2.33 7.01 -21.28
C PHE A 231 -1.23 5.99 -21.58
N ARG A 232 -0.59 6.15 -22.73
CA ARG A 232 0.61 5.43 -23.14
C ARG A 232 1.75 6.43 -23.24
N LEU A 233 2.83 6.15 -22.51
CA LEU A 233 4.02 6.97 -22.52
C LEU A 233 4.84 6.65 -23.77
N VAL A 234 5.29 7.67 -24.48
CA VAL A 234 6.22 7.56 -25.61
C VAL A 234 7.44 8.44 -25.34
N THR A 235 8.57 8.10 -25.93
CA THR A 235 9.75 8.98 -25.86
C THR A 235 9.50 10.28 -26.65
N PRO A 236 10.24 11.37 -26.38
CA PRO A 236 10.07 12.62 -27.10
C PRO A 236 10.28 12.44 -28.61
N HIS A 237 11.25 11.61 -29.01
CA HIS A 237 11.52 11.30 -30.41
C HIS A 237 10.33 10.61 -31.08
N GLU A 238 9.79 9.54 -30.47
CA GLU A 238 8.60 8.85 -30.98
C GLU A 238 7.38 9.77 -31.06
N PHE A 239 7.23 10.69 -30.11
CA PHE A 239 6.15 11.68 -30.15
C PHE A 239 6.29 12.63 -31.34
N GLU A 240 7.49 13.15 -31.62
CA GLU A 240 7.69 14.05 -32.76
C GLU A 240 7.44 13.35 -34.10
N GLU A 241 7.79 12.06 -34.23
CA GLU A 241 7.42 11.26 -35.40
C GLU A 241 5.90 11.19 -35.57
N LEU A 242 5.18 10.81 -34.50
CA LEU A 242 3.73 10.73 -34.49
C LEU A 242 3.08 12.10 -34.77
N ALA A 243 3.63 13.17 -34.21
CA ALA A 243 3.14 14.53 -34.41
C ALA A 243 3.33 14.98 -35.87
N THR A 244 4.46 14.63 -36.49
CA THR A 244 4.73 14.94 -37.90
C THR A 244 3.82 14.16 -38.83
N GLU A 245 3.44 12.93 -38.46
CA GLU A 245 2.57 12.08 -39.27
C GLU A 245 1.09 12.45 -39.13
N TYR A 246 0.63 12.75 -37.91
CA TYR A 246 -0.81 12.87 -37.59
C TYR A 246 -1.27 14.25 -37.10
N LEU A 247 -0.39 15.09 -36.55
CA LEU A 247 -0.73 16.45 -36.06
C LEU A 247 -0.41 17.55 -37.10
N VAL A 248 -0.28 17.19 -38.38
CA VAL A 248 -0.08 18.17 -39.45
C VAL A 248 -1.29 19.09 -39.53
N VAL A 249 -1.02 20.36 -39.26
CA VAL A 249 -1.94 21.47 -39.37
C VAL A 249 -2.36 21.61 -40.83
N LYS A 250 -3.65 21.44 -41.12
CA LYS A 250 -4.29 21.99 -42.32
C LYS A 250 -4.96 23.32 -41.96
N ASP A 251 -4.21 24.24 -41.39
CA ASP A 251 -4.60 25.66 -41.35
C ASP A 251 -4.37 26.20 -42.76
N GLU A 252 -5.40 26.12 -43.62
CA GLU A 252 -5.57 27.02 -44.79
C GLU A 252 -6.87 26.77 -45.58
N ALA A 253 -7.63 25.69 -45.33
CA ALA A 253 -8.80 25.39 -46.18
C ALA A 253 -10.17 25.86 -45.65
N ALA A 254 -10.25 26.47 -44.46
CA ALA A 254 -11.54 26.83 -43.83
C ALA A 254 -11.74 28.33 -43.54
N ALA A 255 -10.81 29.19 -43.94
CA ALA A 255 -10.89 30.64 -43.70
C ALA A 255 -11.21 31.48 -44.96
N THR A 256 -11.54 30.85 -46.09
CA THR A 256 -11.80 31.54 -47.38
C THR A 256 -13.21 31.34 -47.93
N GLU A 257 -14.16 30.89 -47.11
CA GLU A 257 -15.58 30.95 -47.45
C GLU A 257 -16.34 31.44 -46.22
N TYR A 258 -16.55 32.76 -46.13
CA TYR A 258 -17.81 33.45 -45.85
C TYR A 258 -17.57 34.96 -45.76
#